data_AF-A0A975VCE9-F1
#
_entry.id   AF-A0A975VCE9-F1
#
_cell.length_a   1.000
_cell.length_b   1.000
_cell.length_c   1.000
_cell.angle_alpha   90.00
_cell.angle_beta   90.00
_cell.angle_gamma   90.00
#
_symmetry.space_group_name_H-M   'P 1'
#
loop_
_entity.id
_entity.type
_entity.pdbx_description
1 polymer ?
#
loop_
_entity_poly.entity_id
_entity_poly.type
_entity_poly.pdbx_seq_one_letter_code
_entity_poly.pdbx_strand_id
1 'polypeptide(L)'
;TGEAGVDIYNLTKYTRSNQNTCINQRPLVSKGDVVARGDILADGPSTDMGELALGQNMRVAFMPWNGFNFEDSICLSERVVQEDRFTTIHIQELTCVARDTKLGPEEITADIPNVGEAALNKLDEAGIVYVGAEVQAGDILVGKVTPKGETQLTPEEKLLRAIFGEKASDVKDTSLRVPTGTKGTVIDVQVFTRDGVERDSRALSIEKMQLDQIRKDLNEEFRIVEGATFERLRAALVGAKAEGGP
;
A
#
# COMPACT_ATOMS: atom_id res chain seq x y z
N THR A 1 34.28 21.40 -11.60
CA THR A 1 32.82 21.43 -11.35
C THR A 1 32.47 20.09 -10.73
N GLY A 2 32.21 20.08 -9.43
CA GLY A 2 32.14 18.86 -8.60
C GLY A 2 30.81 18.14 -8.67
N GLU A 3 30.37 17.76 -9.88
CA GLU A 3 29.20 16.90 -10.03
C GLU A 3 29.60 15.45 -9.69
N ALA A 4 28.77 14.79 -8.85
CA ALA A 4 28.89 13.37 -8.62
C ALA A 4 28.85 12.66 -9.98
N GLY A 5 29.79 11.73 -10.24
CA GLY A 5 29.89 11.05 -11.54
C GLY A 5 28.82 9.97 -11.74
N VAL A 6 27.78 9.94 -10.91
CA VAL A 6 26.68 8.99 -10.93
C VAL A 6 25.41 9.71 -10.47
N ASP A 7 24.34 9.54 -11.24
CA ASP A 7 22.99 9.99 -10.89
C ASP A 7 22.13 8.79 -10.48
N ILE A 8 21.35 8.94 -9.41
CA ILE A 8 20.48 7.90 -8.87
C ILE A 8 19.03 8.38 -8.99
N TYR A 9 18.18 7.59 -9.66
CA TYR A 9 16.77 7.87 -9.87
C TYR A 9 15.91 6.81 -9.18
N ASN A 10 15.18 7.21 -8.14
CA ASN A 10 14.25 6.33 -7.44
C ASN A 10 12.89 6.31 -8.15
N LEU A 11 12.40 5.12 -8.47
CA LEU A 11 11.12 4.93 -9.17
C LEU A 11 9.96 4.85 -8.19
N THR A 12 8.84 5.48 -8.54
CA THR A 12 7.59 5.40 -7.80
C THR A 12 6.88 4.07 -8.09
N LYS A 13 6.61 3.28 -7.06
CA LYS A 13 5.96 1.96 -7.18
C LYS A 13 4.61 1.96 -6.48
N TYR A 14 3.59 1.44 -7.17
CA TYR A 14 2.24 1.15 -6.66
C TYR A 14 1.67 2.22 -5.71
N THR A 15 1.75 3.48 -6.12
CA THR A 15 1.28 4.62 -5.35
C THR A 15 -0.13 5.02 -5.76
N ARG A 16 -0.95 5.41 -4.79
CA ARG A 16 -2.32 5.87 -5.04
C ARG A 16 -2.34 7.22 -5.77
N SER A 17 -3.22 7.37 -6.76
CA SER A 17 -3.58 8.65 -7.35
C SER A 17 -4.78 9.29 -6.64
N ASN A 18 -5.03 10.58 -6.92
CA ASN A 18 -6.20 11.29 -6.38
C ASN A 18 -7.54 10.64 -6.77
N GLN A 19 -7.61 9.97 -7.92
CA GLN A 19 -8.79 9.25 -8.40
C GLN A 19 -8.79 7.76 -8.01
N ASN A 20 -7.97 7.36 -7.03
CA ASN A 20 -7.82 5.97 -6.59
C ASN A 20 -7.32 5.00 -7.68
N THR A 21 -6.61 5.52 -8.69
CA THR A 21 -5.90 4.69 -9.68
C THR A 21 -4.46 4.42 -9.22
N CYS A 22 -3.78 3.50 -9.89
CA CYS A 22 -2.41 3.13 -9.59
C CYS A 22 -1.41 3.95 -10.41
N ILE A 23 -0.46 4.58 -9.71
CA ILE A 23 0.75 5.19 -10.29
C ILE A 23 1.90 4.21 -10.05
N ASN A 24 2.43 3.66 -11.13
CA ASN A 24 3.53 2.70 -11.08
C ASN A 24 4.49 2.96 -12.22
N GLN A 25 5.75 3.20 -11.88
CA GLN A 25 6.82 3.36 -12.86
C GLN A 25 7.51 2.02 -13.14
N ARG A 26 7.83 1.78 -14.40
CA ARG A 26 8.51 0.58 -14.89
C ARG A 26 9.78 1.00 -15.61
N PRO A 27 10.95 0.45 -15.25
CA PRO A 27 12.19 0.75 -15.97
C PRO A 27 12.08 0.27 -17.41
N LEU A 28 12.54 1.09 -18.35
CA LEU A 28 12.66 0.74 -19.77
C LEU A 28 14.07 0.28 -20.12
N VAL A 29 15.08 0.89 -19.48
CA VAL A 29 16.49 0.62 -19.75
C VAL A 29 16.98 -0.64 -19.03
N SER A 30 17.90 -1.34 -19.69
CA SER A 30 18.64 -2.47 -19.17
C SER A 30 20.07 -2.08 -18.80
N LYS A 31 20.71 -2.90 -17.95
CA LYS A 31 22.09 -2.66 -17.54
C LYS A 31 23.02 -2.73 -18.76
N GLY A 32 23.73 -1.63 -19.03
CA GLY A 32 24.69 -1.53 -20.13
C GLY A 32 24.18 -0.75 -21.35
N ASP A 33 22.92 -0.33 -21.35
CA ASP A 33 22.38 0.51 -22.41
C ASP A 33 23.04 1.90 -22.41
N VAL A 34 23.32 2.42 -23.60
CA VAL A 34 23.88 3.77 -23.78
C VAL A 34 22.72 4.73 -23.89
N VAL A 35 22.60 5.65 -22.93
CA VAL A 35 21.54 6.65 -22.86
C VAL A 35 22.08 8.04 -23.17
N ALA A 36 21.29 8.84 -23.87
CA ALA A 36 21.55 10.25 -24.13
C ALA A 36 20.73 11.13 -23.18
N ARG A 37 21.14 12.39 -23.05
CA ARG A 37 20.39 13.38 -22.28
C ARG A 37 19.01 13.59 -22.92
N GLY A 38 17.95 13.35 -22.15
CA GLY A 38 16.56 13.48 -22.58
C GLY A 38 15.89 12.14 -22.90
N ASP A 39 16.63 11.03 -22.86
CA ASP A 39 16.06 9.70 -23.04
C ASP A 39 15.19 9.30 -21.83
N ILE A 40 14.16 8.51 -22.12
CA ILE A 40 13.16 8.08 -21.15
C ILE A 40 13.66 6.79 -20.51
N LEU A 41 13.99 6.87 -19.22
CA LEU A 41 14.55 5.74 -18.46
C LEU A 41 13.47 4.81 -17.88
N ALA A 42 12.27 5.32 -17.66
CA ALA A 42 11.15 4.58 -17.09
C ALA A 42 9.82 5.10 -17.60
N ASP A 43 8.89 4.19 -17.86
CA ASP A 43 7.51 4.51 -18.20
C ASP A 43 6.67 4.73 -16.95
N GLY A 44 5.73 5.66 -17.05
CA GLY A 44 4.70 5.92 -16.05
C GLY A 44 3.39 5.16 -16.30
N PRO A 45 2.33 5.47 -15.55
CA PRO A 45 1.00 4.95 -15.84
C PRO A 45 0.53 5.44 -17.23
N SER A 46 -0.07 4.54 -18.02
CA SER A 46 -0.59 4.84 -19.36
C SER A 46 0.45 5.42 -20.32
N THR A 47 1.70 4.98 -20.21
CA THR A 47 2.79 5.27 -21.15
C THR A 47 3.41 3.96 -21.60
N ASP A 48 3.79 3.85 -22.87
CA ASP A 48 4.48 2.71 -23.46
C ASP A 48 5.64 3.22 -24.32
N MET A 49 6.88 2.86 -23.97
CA MET A 49 8.10 3.28 -24.65
C MET A 49 8.22 4.81 -24.81
N GLY A 50 7.76 5.56 -23.80
CA GLY A 50 7.74 7.01 -23.82
C GLY A 50 6.59 7.67 -24.60
N GLU A 51 5.70 6.88 -25.21
CA GLU A 51 4.51 7.38 -25.88
C GLU A 51 3.26 7.24 -25.00
N LEU A 52 2.32 8.19 -25.12
CA LEU A 52 1.09 8.17 -24.34
C LEU A 52 0.15 7.05 -24.83
N ALA A 53 -0.09 6.06 -23.97
CA ALA A 53 -0.92 4.89 -24.22
C ALA A 53 -2.09 4.83 -23.23
N LEU A 54 -3.14 5.64 -23.47
CA LEU A 54 -4.32 5.76 -22.59
C LEU A 54 -5.21 4.50 -22.58
N GLY A 55 -5.13 3.68 -23.64
CA GLY A 55 -5.97 2.52 -23.83
C GLY A 55 -5.30 1.50 -24.73
N GLN A 56 -6.07 0.58 -25.29
CA GLN A 56 -5.54 -0.49 -26.12
C GLN A 56 -6.24 -0.58 -27.47
N ASN A 57 -5.47 -0.89 -28.50
CA ASN A 57 -6.01 -1.12 -29.84
C ASN A 57 -6.77 -2.46 -29.89
N MET A 58 -7.98 -2.43 -30.42
CA MET A 58 -8.87 -3.60 -30.50
C MET A 58 -9.18 -3.94 -31.95
N ARG A 59 -9.33 -5.23 -32.25
CA ARG A 59 -9.89 -5.68 -33.52
C ARG A 59 -11.40 -5.54 -33.47
N VAL A 60 -11.93 -4.58 -34.22
CA VAL A 60 -13.37 -4.25 -34.24
C VAL A 60 -13.98 -4.71 -35.57
N ALA A 61 -15.18 -5.26 -35.52
CA ALA A 61 -15.99 -5.60 -36.69
C ALA A 61 -17.28 -4.77 -36.66
N PHE A 62 -17.55 -4.03 -37.74
CA PHE A 62 -18.79 -3.28 -37.91
C PHE A 62 -19.84 -4.18 -38.55
N MET A 63 -20.68 -4.80 -37.72
CA MET A 63 -21.81 -5.61 -38.16
C MET A 63 -22.92 -5.60 -37.09
N PRO A 64 -24.20 -5.71 -37.46
CA PRO A 64 -25.25 -5.97 -36.49
C PRO A 64 -25.05 -7.37 -35.89
N TRP A 65 -25.18 -7.50 -34.57
CA TRP A 65 -24.99 -8.77 -33.87
C TRP A 65 -26.17 -9.06 -32.95
N ASN A 66 -27.23 -9.66 -33.50
CA ASN A 66 -28.42 -10.13 -32.77
C ASN A 66 -29.02 -9.11 -31.79
N GLY A 67 -28.89 -7.81 -32.06
CA GLY A 67 -29.36 -6.73 -31.18
C GLY A 67 -28.48 -6.46 -29.94
N PHE A 68 -27.39 -7.19 -29.71
CA PHE A 68 -26.47 -6.93 -28.60
C PHE A 68 -25.69 -5.62 -28.74
N ASN A 69 -25.58 -5.11 -29.97
CA ASN A 69 -25.01 -3.79 -30.27
C ASN A 69 -26.08 -2.79 -30.73
N PHE A 70 -27.27 -2.87 -30.14
CA PHE A 70 -28.32 -1.88 -30.36
C PHE A 70 -27.96 -0.53 -29.72
N GLU A 71 -28.30 0.56 -30.41
CA GLU A 71 -27.89 1.93 -30.07
C GLU A 71 -26.35 2.03 -29.92
N ASP A 72 -25.87 2.38 -28.73
CA ASP A 72 -24.46 2.57 -28.41
C ASP A 72 -23.88 1.39 -27.59
N SER A 73 -24.59 0.26 -27.54
CA SER A 73 -24.13 -0.92 -26.80
C SER A 73 -22.94 -1.57 -27.51
N ILE A 74 -21.93 -1.99 -26.73
CA ILE A 74 -20.73 -2.65 -27.24
C ILE A 74 -20.77 -4.13 -26.87
N CYS A 75 -20.68 -5.00 -27.86
CA CYS A 75 -20.50 -6.43 -27.66
C CYS A 75 -19.01 -6.75 -27.57
N LEU A 76 -18.56 -7.30 -26.44
CA LEU A 76 -17.17 -7.68 -26.20
C LEU A 76 -16.97 -9.19 -26.32
N SER A 77 -15.84 -9.59 -26.89
CA SER A 77 -15.42 -10.99 -26.88
C SER A 77 -14.91 -11.36 -25.49
N GLU A 78 -15.25 -12.57 -25.01
CA GLU A 78 -14.72 -13.13 -23.76
C GLU A 78 -13.18 -13.17 -23.74
N ARG A 79 -12.54 -13.28 -24.92
CA ARG A 79 -11.09 -13.23 -25.06
C ARG A 79 -10.46 -11.98 -24.44
N VAL A 80 -11.16 -10.85 -24.48
CA VAL A 80 -10.67 -9.58 -23.91
C VAL A 80 -10.53 -9.67 -22.40
N VAL A 81 -11.44 -10.40 -21.75
CA VAL A 81 -11.42 -10.65 -20.30
C VAL A 81 -10.35 -11.69 -19.96
N GLN A 82 -10.23 -12.76 -20.75
CA GLN A 82 -9.21 -13.80 -20.55
C GLN A 82 -7.79 -13.27 -20.71
N GLU A 83 -7.58 -12.28 -21.57
CA GLU A 83 -6.29 -11.62 -21.81
C GLU A 83 -6.04 -10.43 -20.83
N ASP A 84 -6.91 -10.20 -19.82
CA ASP A 84 -6.80 -9.14 -18.81
C ASP A 84 -6.56 -7.73 -19.38
N ARG A 85 -7.06 -7.47 -20.59
CA ARG A 85 -6.70 -6.29 -21.40
C ARG A 85 -7.18 -4.97 -20.81
N PHE A 86 -8.35 -4.99 -20.18
CA PHE A 86 -8.95 -3.82 -19.53
C PHE A 86 -8.99 -3.96 -18.00
N THR A 87 -8.15 -4.84 -17.44
CA THR A 87 -8.02 -4.98 -15.99
C THR A 87 -7.24 -3.79 -15.44
N THR A 88 -7.84 -3.05 -14.50
CA THR A 88 -7.26 -1.87 -13.86
C THR A 88 -6.93 -2.13 -12.41
N ILE A 89 -5.86 -1.49 -11.92
CA ILE A 89 -5.47 -1.54 -10.51
C ILE A 89 -6.00 -0.27 -9.83
N HIS A 90 -6.84 -0.46 -8.81
CA HIS A 90 -7.35 0.61 -7.97
C HIS A 90 -6.75 0.50 -6.57
N ILE A 91 -6.28 1.62 -6.04
CA ILE A 91 -5.72 1.71 -4.69
C ILE A 91 -6.59 2.65 -3.89
N GLN A 92 -7.18 2.11 -2.82
CA GLN A 92 -8.02 2.87 -1.90
C GLN A 92 -7.31 3.00 -0.56
N GLU A 93 -7.39 4.20 0.01
CA GLU A 93 -6.89 4.48 1.35
C GLU A 93 -8.08 4.53 2.30
N LEU A 94 -8.03 3.72 3.35
CA LEU A 94 -9.04 3.68 4.40
C LEU A 94 -8.37 4.10 5.70
N THR A 95 -8.98 5.06 6.39
CA THR A 95 -8.40 5.65 7.61
C THR A 95 -9.28 5.34 8.81
N CYS A 96 -8.64 4.93 9.91
CA CYS A 96 -9.26 4.77 11.21
C CYS A 96 -8.63 5.78 12.16
N VAL A 97 -9.45 6.48 12.94
CA VAL A 97 -8.97 7.43 13.94
C VAL A 97 -9.54 7.04 15.30
N ALA A 98 -8.65 6.82 16.25
CA ALA A 98 -8.97 6.71 17.67
C ALA A 98 -8.95 8.11 18.29
N ARG A 99 -10.01 8.46 19.03
CA ARG A 99 -10.17 9.78 19.66
C ARG A 99 -10.43 9.65 21.14
N ASP A 100 -10.03 10.67 21.89
CA ASP A 100 -10.44 10.81 23.29
C ASP A 100 -11.89 11.26 23.36
N THR A 101 -12.76 10.43 23.94
CA THR A 101 -14.15 10.78 24.20
C THR A 101 -14.33 11.21 25.65
N LYS A 102 -15.48 11.80 25.98
CA LYS A 102 -15.81 12.16 27.37
C LYS A 102 -15.90 10.96 28.32
N LEU A 103 -16.20 9.78 27.79
CA LEU A 103 -16.37 8.55 28.56
C LEU A 103 -15.06 7.78 28.72
N GLY A 104 -14.03 8.14 27.96
CA GLY A 104 -12.71 7.52 27.96
C GLY A 104 -12.05 7.59 26.57
N PRO A 105 -10.75 7.25 26.49
CA PRO A 105 -10.06 7.11 25.22
C PRO A 105 -10.65 5.96 24.40
N GLU A 106 -10.75 6.14 23.07
CA GLU A 106 -10.92 5.00 22.16
C GLU A 106 -9.60 4.27 22.02
N GLU A 107 -9.64 2.94 22.00
CA GLU A 107 -8.45 2.10 21.91
C GLU A 107 -8.47 1.30 20.61
N ILE A 108 -7.29 1.13 20.02
CA ILE A 108 -7.06 0.22 18.91
C ILE A 108 -6.60 -1.10 19.52
N THR A 109 -7.38 -2.17 19.34
CA THR A 109 -7.12 -3.46 19.96
C THR A 109 -7.75 -4.59 19.16
N ALA A 110 -7.15 -5.78 19.26
CA ALA A 110 -7.72 -7.02 18.72
C ALA A 110 -8.86 -7.57 19.60
N ASP A 111 -9.02 -7.09 20.84
CA ASP A 111 -10.09 -7.52 21.75
C ASP A 111 -11.41 -6.80 21.43
N ILE A 112 -12.14 -7.32 20.43
CA ILE A 112 -13.37 -6.71 19.92
C ILE A 112 -14.59 -7.52 20.41
N PRO A 113 -15.57 -6.89 21.09
CA PRO A 113 -16.73 -7.61 21.60
C PRO A 113 -17.64 -8.10 20.46
N ASN A 114 -18.26 -9.27 20.65
CA ASN A 114 -19.23 -9.88 19.72
C ASN A 114 -18.67 -10.22 18.33
N VAL A 115 -17.35 -10.37 18.20
CA VAL A 115 -16.68 -10.79 16.96
C VAL A 115 -16.11 -12.20 17.14
N GLY A 116 -16.36 -13.09 16.17
CA GLY A 116 -15.83 -14.45 16.20
C GLY A 116 -14.34 -14.52 15.83
N GLU A 117 -13.63 -15.54 16.34
CA GLU A 117 -12.19 -15.74 16.12
C GLU A 117 -11.79 -15.73 14.63
N ALA A 118 -12.66 -16.22 13.74
CA ALA A 118 -12.41 -16.22 12.30
C ALA A 118 -12.14 -14.82 11.71
N ALA A 119 -12.79 -13.79 12.25
CA ALA A 119 -12.57 -12.41 11.82
C ALA A 119 -11.32 -11.79 12.47
N LEU A 120 -10.94 -12.26 13.66
CA LEU A 120 -9.73 -11.82 14.37
C LEU A 120 -8.44 -12.43 13.78
N ASN A 121 -8.53 -13.58 13.10
CA ASN A 121 -7.38 -14.26 12.49
C ASN A 121 -6.59 -13.41 11.48
N LYS A 122 -7.19 -12.36 10.93
CA LYS A 122 -6.53 -11.46 9.96
C LYS A 122 -5.83 -10.27 10.63
N LEU A 123 -6.08 -10.05 11.92
CA LEU A 123 -5.53 -8.97 12.71
C LEU A 123 -4.25 -9.43 13.42
N ASP A 124 -3.33 -8.51 13.62
CA ASP A 124 -2.20 -8.68 14.50
C ASP A 124 -2.57 -8.46 15.98
N GLU A 125 -1.60 -8.64 16.87
CA GLU A 125 -1.79 -8.46 18.33
C GLU A 125 -2.23 -7.04 18.69
N ALA A 126 -1.93 -6.04 17.84
CA ALA A 126 -2.35 -4.66 18.03
C ALA A 126 -3.76 -4.39 17.47
N GLY A 127 -4.40 -5.36 16.80
CA GLY A 127 -5.71 -5.19 16.17
C GLY A 127 -5.65 -4.59 14.77
N ILE A 128 -4.53 -4.68 14.06
CA ILE A 128 -4.34 -4.14 12.71
C ILE A 128 -4.13 -5.27 11.71
N VAL A 129 -4.72 -5.17 10.53
CA VAL A 129 -4.59 -6.18 9.47
C VAL A 129 -3.15 -6.34 8.98
N TYR A 130 -2.76 -7.58 8.66
CA TYR A 130 -1.45 -7.86 8.06
C TYR A 130 -1.33 -7.33 6.62
N VAL A 131 -0.14 -6.81 6.29
CA VAL A 131 0.22 -6.48 4.90
C VAL A 131 0.30 -7.77 4.09
N GLY A 132 -0.37 -7.80 2.94
CA GLY A 132 -0.51 -8.98 2.08
C GLY A 132 -1.77 -9.82 2.34
N ALA A 133 -2.57 -9.49 3.36
CA ALA A 133 -3.82 -10.19 3.61
C ALA A 133 -4.87 -9.89 2.52
N GLU A 134 -5.55 -10.94 2.05
CA GLU A 134 -6.73 -10.80 1.19
C GLU A 134 -7.98 -10.55 2.06
N VAL A 135 -8.65 -9.45 1.75
CA VAL A 135 -9.81 -8.97 2.50
C VAL A 135 -11.04 -8.88 1.62
N GLN A 136 -12.18 -9.19 2.23
CA GLN A 136 -13.49 -9.16 1.62
C GLN A 136 -14.39 -8.16 2.36
N ALA A 137 -15.51 -7.81 1.74
CA ALA A 137 -16.51 -6.93 2.33
C ALA A 137 -16.91 -7.40 3.74
N GLY A 138 -16.82 -6.50 4.72
CA GLY A 138 -17.18 -6.78 6.12
C GLY A 138 -16.03 -7.26 7.01
N ASP A 139 -14.89 -7.65 6.44
CA ASP A 139 -13.68 -7.96 7.19
C ASP A 139 -13.18 -6.72 7.96
N ILE A 140 -12.59 -6.96 9.13
CA ILE A 140 -12.04 -5.91 9.99
C ILE A 140 -10.62 -5.58 9.51
N LEU A 141 -10.36 -4.30 9.25
CA LEU A 141 -9.03 -3.80 8.89
C LEU A 141 -8.29 -3.26 10.12
N VAL A 142 -9.01 -2.53 10.98
CA VAL A 142 -8.49 -1.98 12.23
C VAL A 142 -9.53 -2.17 13.31
N GLY A 143 -9.21 -2.98 14.30
CA GLY A 143 -9.99 -3.18 15.52
C GLY A 143 -10.00 -1.91 16.33
N LYS A 144 -11.19 -1.36 16.59
CA LYS A 144 -11.37 -0.16 17.40
C LYS A 144 -12.52 -0.36 18.38
N VAL A 145 -12.25 -0.05 19.64
CA VAL A 145 -13.24 -0.12 20.71
C VAL A 145 -13.45 1.27 21.30
N THR A 146 -14.71 1.63 21.49
CA THR A 146 -15.10 2.88 22.14
C THR A 146 -15.73 2.55 23.49
N PRO A 147 -15.31 3.19 24.60
CA PRO A 147 -15.97 3.02 25.90
C PRO A 147 -17.42 3.47 25.81
N LYS A 148 -18.33 2.60 26.26
CA LYS A 148 -19.77 2.84 26.25
C LYS A 148 -20.19 3.30 27.64
N GLY A 149 -21.06 4.31 27.70
CA GLY A 149 -21.68 4.71 28.95
C GLY A 149 -22.61 3.61 29.48
N GLU A 150 -22.83 3.60 30.79
CA GLU A 150 -23.72 2.64 31.44
C GLU A 150 -25.15 2.79 30.91
N THR A 151 -25.57 1.88 30.03
CA THR A 151 -26.95 1.87 29.50
C THR A 151 -27.86 1.14 30.47
N GLN A 152 -28.95 1.79 30.89
CA GLN A 152 -30.03 1.11 31.60
C GLN A 152 -30.69 0.09 30.67
N LEU A 153 -30.37 -1.18 30.87
CA LEU A 153 -30.97 -2.31 30.16
C LEU A 153 -32.46 -2.43 30.54
N THR A 154 -33.29 -2.80 29.56
CA THR A 154 -34.72 -3.06 29.83
C THR A 154 -34.88 -4.33 30.70
N PRO A 155 -36.01 -4.53 31.39
CA PRO A 155 -36.25 -5.74 32.18
C PRO A 155 -36.05 -7.03 31.37
N GLU A 156 -36.38 -7.03 30.08
CA GLU A 156 -36.20 -8.15 29.16
C GLU A 156 -34.73 -8.46 28.90
N GLU A 157 -33.91 -7.43 28.61
CA GLU A 157 -32.46 -7.58 28.42
C GLU A 157 -31.75 -8.01 29.72
N LYS A 158 -32.22 -7.50 30.87
CA LYS A 158 -31.72 -7.94 32.19
C LYS A 158 -32.01 -9.41 32.45
N LEU A 159 -33.21 -9.88 32.11
CA LEU A 159 -33.57 -11.29 32.25
C LEU A 159 -32.73 -12.17 31.33
N LEU A 160 -32.57 -11.77 30.06
CA LEU A 160 -31.80 -12.50 29.07
C LEU A 160 -30.33 -12.61 29.50
N ARG A 161 -29.75 -11.51 30.01
CA ARG A 161 -28.40 -11.49 30.56
C ARG A 161 -28.24 -12.35 31.82
N ALA A 162 -29.26 -12.42 32.68
CA ALA A 162 -29.25 -13.30 33.85
C ALA A 162 -29.32 -14.78 33.48
N ILE A 163 -29.98 -15.13 32.37
CA ILE A 163 -30.09 -16.51 31.88
C ILE A 163 -28.80 -16.97 31.19
N PHE A 164 -28.22 -16.12 30.32
CA PHE A 164 -27.01 -16.49 29.55
C PHE A 164 -25.70 -16.15 30.26
N GLY A 165 -25.74 -15.38 31.34
CA GLY A 165 -24.55 -14.98 32.10
C GLY A 165 -23.57 -14.10 31.31
N GLU A 166 -23.99 -13.55 30.16
CA GLU A 166 -23.15 -12.67 29.36
C GLU A 166 -22.77 -11.42 30.18
N LYS A 167 -21.47 -11.19 30.33
CA LYS A 167 -20.98 -9.92 30.87
C LYS A 167 -21.32 -8.84 29.85
N ALA A 168 -21.88 -7.72 30.31
CA ALA A 168 -21.98 -6.56 29.44
C ALA A 168 -20.55 -6.17 29.08
N SER A 169 -20.32 -6.09 27.79
CA SER A 169 -19.17 -5.37 27.28
C SER A 169 -19.39 -3.89 27.58
N ASP A 170 -18.54 -3.34 28.44
CA ASP A 170 -18.48 -1.89 28.70
C ASP A 170 -17.91 -1.12 27.50
N VAL A 171 -17.47 -1.84 26.46
CA VAL A 171 -16.96 -1.30 25.21
C VAL A 171 -17.87 -1.64 24.03
N LYS A 172 -17.86 -0.77 23.02
CA LYS A 172 -18.59 -0.95 21.76
C LYS A 172 -17.60 -1.10 20.61
N ASP A 173 -17.86 -2.04 19.71
CA ASP A 173 -17.16 -2.14 18.43
C ASP A 173 -17.43 -0.91 17.55
N THR A 174 -16.37 -0.17 17.23
CA THR A 174 -16.34 0.95 16.27
C THR A 174 -15.21 0.75 15.24
N SER A 175 -14.85 -0.51 14.99
CA SER A 175 -13.77 -0.94 14.10
C SER A 175 -13.98 -0.50 12.66
N LEU A 176 -12.87 -0.27 11.97
CA LEU A 176 -12.86 -0.02 10.53
C LEU A 176 -13.03 -1.35 9.79
N ARG A 177 -14.04 -1.43 8.93
CA ARG A 177 -14.33 -2.61 8.10
C ARG A 177 -14.23 -2.27 6.62
N VAL A 178 -13.95 -3.29 5.81
CA VAL A 178 -13.91 -3.16 4.34
C VAL A 178 -15.29 -2.75 3.82
N PRO A 179 -15.39 -1.74 2.95
CA PRO A 179 -16.65 -1.33 2.33
C PRO A 179 -17.35 -2.48 1.60
N THR A 180 -18.68 -2.48 1.63
CA THR A 180 -19.49 -3.49 0.94
C THR A 180 -19.20 -3.52 -0.56
N GLY A 181 -19.06 -4.72 -1.12
CA GLY A 181 -18.81 -4.92 -2.55
C GLY A 181 -17.35 -4.71 -2.99
N THR A 182 -16.44 -4.39 -2.05
CA THR A 182 -15.00 -4.30 -2.33
C THR A 182 -14.29 -5.56 -1.86
N LYS A 183 -13.32 -6.01 -2.66
CA LYS A 183 -12.41 -7.12 -2.34
C LYS A 183 -11.02 -6.75 -2.87
N GLY A 184 -9.99 -7.12 -2.14
CA GLY A 184 -8.62 -6.77 -2.51
C GLY A 184 -7.59 -7.24 -1.51
N THR A 185 -6.35 -6.81 -1.72
CA THR A 185 -5.22 -7.16 -0.88
C THR A 185 -4.71 -5.90 -0.19
N VAL A 186 -4.39 -6.01 1.10
CA VAL A 186 -3.78 -4.90 1.84
C VAL A 186 -2.32 -4.77 1.39
N ILE A 187 -1.98 -3.62 0.81
CA ILE A 187 -0.62 -3.37 0.28
C ILE A 187 0.30 -2.65 1.26
N ASP A 188 -0.26 -1.76 2.08
CA ASP A 188 0.49 -0.91 3.00
C ASP A 188 -0.38 -0.55 4.21
N VAL A 189 0.27 -0.34 5.35
CA VAL A 189 -0.33 0.05 6.62
C VAL A 189 0.55 1.09 7.28
N GLN A 190 -0.03 2.25 7.57
CA GLN A 190 0.67 3.36 8.23
C GLN A 190 0.01 3.65 9.56
N VAL A 191 0.83 3.77 10.61
CA VAL A 191 0.39 4.04 11.98
C VAL A 191 0.98 5.37 12.41
N PHE A 192 0.11 6.32 12.76
CA PHE A 192 0.49 7.63 13.28
C PHE A 192 0.12 7.72 14.75
N THR A 193 1.13 7.75 15.62
CA THR A 193 0.94 7.96 17.06
C THR A 193 1.16 9.42 17.41
N ARG A 194 0.33 9.98 18.28
CA ARG A 194 0.53 11.34 18.82
C ARG A 194 1.76 11.38 19.74
N ASP A 195 2.52 12.46 19.68
CA ASP A 195 3.65 12.69 20.58
C ASP A 195 3.19 12.65 22.05
N GLY A 196 3.77 11.74 22.83
CA GLY A 196 3.49 11.53 24.24
C GLY A 196 2.63 10.31 24.59
N VAL A 197 2.09 9.59 23.60
CA VAL A 197 1.44 8.29 23.81
C VAL A 197 2.48 7.17 23.65
N GLU A 198 2.39 6.11 24.46
CA GLU A 198 3.25 4.94 24.29
C GLU A 198 3.05 4.33 22.90
N ARG A 199 4.16 4.02 22.23
CA ARG A 199 4.12 3.45 20.89
C ARG A 199 3.87 1.96 21.00
N ASP A 200 2.84 1.48 20.30
CA ASP A 200 2.55 0.06 20.21
C ASP A 200 3.72 -0.73 19.59
N SER A 201 3.78 -2.03 19.90
CA SER A 201 4.77 -2.96 19.33
C SER A 201 4.80 -2.88 17.80
N ARG A 202 3.64 -2.70 17.17
CA ARG A 202 3.50 -2.55 15.72
C ARG A 202 4.09 -1.23 15.22
N ALA A 203 3.81 -0.11 15.89
CA ALA A 203 4.37 1.20 15.52
C ALA A 203 5.90 1.19 15.58
N LEU A 204 6.47 0.61 16.64
CA LEU A 204 7.92 0.44 16.78
C LEU A 204 8.51 -0.45 15.68
N SER A 205 7.80 -1.52 15.30
CA SER A 205 8.24 -2.41 14.22
C SER A 205 8.30 -1.71 12.85
N ILE A 206 7.30 -0.86 12.57
CA ILE A 206 7.20 -0.10 11.31
C ILE A 206 8.30 0.95 11.26
N GLU A 207 8.49 1.72 12.33
CA GLU A 207 9.53 2.74 12.41
C GLU A 207 10.93 2.13 12.26
N LYS A 208 11.19 0.99 12.90
CA LYS A 208 12.45 0.26 12.74
C LYS A 208 12.65 -0.22 11.31
N MET A 209 11.60 -0.79 10.69
CA MET A 209 11.65 -1.22 9.28
C MET A 209 11.95 -0.05 8.34
N GLN A 210 11.32 1.11 8.56
CA GLN A 210 11.57 2.32 7.79
C GLN A 210 13.02 2.81 7.98
N LEU A 211 13.52 2.84 9.21
CA LEU A 211 14.92 3.20 9.48
C LEU A 211 15.91 2.23 8.83
N ASP A 212 15.64 0.93 8.88
CA ASP A 212 16.50 -0.09 8.27
C ASP A 212 16.47 0.01 6.74
N GLN A 213 15.32 0.32 6.14
CA GLN A 213 15.21 0.58 4.71
C GLN A 213 16.00 1.83 4.30
N ILE A 214 15.85 2.95 5.01
CA ILE A 214 16.62 4.18 4.77
C ILE A 214 18.12 3.92 4.89
N ARG A 215 18.54 3.16 5.92
CA ARG A 215 19.95 2.78 6.10
C ARG A 215 20.46 1.93 4.94
N LYS A 216 19.66 0.98 4.46
CA LYS A 216 20.01 0.12 3.34
C LYS A 216 20.17 0.94 2.07
N ASP A 217 19.24 1.85 1.80
CA ASP A 217 19.27 2.72 0.62
C ASP A 217 20.51 3.62 0.68
N LEU A 218 20.78 4.25 1.83
CA LEU A 218 21.96 5.09 2.03
C LEU A 218 23.29 4.31 1.88
N ASN A 219 23.34 3.06 2.36
CA ASN A 219 24.51 2.20 2.18
C ASN A 219 24.70 1.80 0.71
N GLU A 220 23.62 1.54 -0.03
CA GLU A 220 23.67 1.21 -1.45
C GLU A 220 24.15 2.44 -2.26
N GLU A 221 23.60 3.62 -1.99
CA GLU A 221 24.05 4.88 -2.58
C GLU A 221 25.55 5.12 -2.30
N PHE A 222 25.98 4.94 -1.04
CA PHE A 222 27.38 5.08 -0.67
C PHE A 222 28.28 4.11 -1.44
N ARG A 223 27.87 2.84 -1.56
CA ARG A 223 28.61 1.81 -2.29
C ARG A 223 28.74 2.15 -3.78
N ILE A 224 27.68 2.66 -4.39
CA ILE A 224 27.67 3.08 -5.81
C ILE A 224 28.63 4.26 -6.00
N VAL A 225 28.56 5.27 -5.14
CA VAL A 225 29.42 6.45 -5.20
C VAL A 225 30.88 6.07 -4.97
N GLU A 226 31.16 5.26 -3.96
CA GLU A 226 32.51 4.78 -3.64
C GLU A 226 33.10 4.01 -4.83
N GLY A 227 32.37 3.04 -5.40
CA GLY A 227 32.80 2.29 -6.58
C GLY A 227 33.13 3.21 -7.76
N ALA A 228 32.25 4.17 -8.06
CA ALA A 228 32.48 5.13 -9.15
C ALA A 228 33.64 6.10 -8.87
N THR A 229 33.92 6.43 -7.61
CA THR A 229 35.10 7.23 -7.24
C THR A 229 36.39 6.44 -7.43
N PHE A 230 36.42 5.16 -7.02
CA PHE A 230 37.57 4.28 -7.23
C PHE A 230 37.84 3.99 -8.70
N GLU A 231 36.81 3.77 -9.52
CA GLU A 231 36.98 3.58 -10.97
C GLU A 231 37.58 4.82 -11.63
N ARG A 232 37.10 6.02 -11.28
CA ARG A 232 37.66 7.29 -11.77
C ARG A 232 39.10 7.51 -11.30
N LEU A 233 39.37 7.26 -10.02
CA LEU A 233 40.71 7.40 -9.45
C LEU A 233 41.69 6.39 -10.07
N ARG A 234 41.25 5.15 -10.31
CA ARG A 234 42.02 4.14 -11.04
C ARG A 234 42.31 4.60 -12.47
N ALA A 235 41.32 5.09 -13.20
CA ALA A 235 41.52 5.58 -14.56
C ALA A 235 42.51 6.76 -14.62
N ALA A 236 42.49 7.65 -13.62
CA ALA A 236 43.42 8.77 -13.52
C ALA A 236 44.85 8.35 -13.13
N LEU A 237 45.00 7.31 -12.30
CA LEU A 237 46.31 6.83 -11.83
C LEU A 237 46.99 5.83 -12.78
N VAL A 238 46.23 5.11 -13.62
CA VAL A 238 46.79 4.17 -14.59
C VAL A 238 47.62 4.94 -15.64
N GLY A 239 48.94 4.78 -15.57
CA GLY A 239 49.90 5.45 -16.45
C GLY A 239 50.67 6.61 -15.81
N ALA A 240 50.33 7.01 -14.59
CA ALA A 240 51.10 8.02 -13.85
C ALA A 240 52.39 7.42 -13.27
N LYS A 241 53.52 8.14 -13.41
CA LYS A 241 54.78 7.79 -12.74
C LYS A 241 54.66 8.16 -11.26
N ALA A 242 54.76 7.17 -10.37
CA ALA A 242 54.87 7.42 -8.94
C ALA A 242 56.20 8.13 -8.66
N GLU A 243 56.14 9.24 -7.91
CA GLU A 243 57.32 10.08 -7.59
C GLU A 243 58.25 9.44 -6.54
N GLY A 244 57.81 8.33 -5.93
CA GLY A 244 58.55 7.52 -4.96
C GLY A 244 57.58 6.84 -3.99
N GLY A 245 57.85 5.58 -3.65
CA GLY A 245 57.17 4.89 -2.56
C GLY A 245 58.05 4.91 -1.29
N PRO A 246 57.46 4.78 -0.08
CA PRO A 246 58.23 4.50 1.13
C PRO A 246 58.93 3.14 1.07
#